data_AF-A0A3B8NCD2-F1
#
_entry.id   AF-A0A3B8NCD2-F1
#
_cell.length_a   1.000
_cell.length_b   1.000
_cell.length_c   1.000
_cell.angle_alpha   90.00
_cell.angle_beta   90.00
_cell.angle_gamma   90.00
#
_symmetry.space_group_name_H-M   'P 1'
#
loop_
_entity.id
_entity.type
_entity.pdbx_description
1 polymer ?
#
loop_
_entity_poly.entity_id
_entity_poly.type
_entity_poly.pdbx_seq_one_letter_code
_entity_poly.pdbx_strand_id
1 'polypeptide(L)'
;RLSMNGIKSITPVSRTTAGTVQSVRVVTDEEVRIVESAMRTNLGGLKSSRFWVHPIYERGKLTAFLFYGSGWGHGVGMDQISVASMASENYLYAEILRHFYSGVSIERLY
;
A
#
# COMPACT_ATOMS: atom_id res chain seq x y z
N ARG A 1 -10.08 -2.07 11.77
CA ARG A 1 -10.32 -3.48 11.33
C ARG A 1 -11.71 -3.52 10.72
N LEU A 2 -11.92 -4.30 9.66
CA LEU A 2 -13.26 -4.45 9.07
C LEU A 2 -14.22 -5.03 10.12
N SER A 3 -15.25 -4.28 10.49
CA SER A 3 -16.32 -4.73 11.39
C SER A 3 -17.38 -5.50 10.59
N MET A 4 -16.97 -6.56 9.90
CA MET A 4 -17.82 -7.37 9.03
C MET A 4 -17.56 -8.85 9.31
N ASN A 5 -18.63 -9.64 9.40
CA ASN A 5 -18.57 -11.09 9.57
C ASN A 5 -18.87 -11.81 8.25
N GLY A 6 -18.40 -13.05 8.10
CA GLY A 6 -18.78 -13.88 6.94
C GLY A 6 -18.28 -13.37 5.58
N ILE A 7 -17.12 -12.71 5.54
CA ILE A 7 -16.54 -12.18 4.29
C ILE A 7 -16.30 -13.33 3.29
N LYS A 8 -16.89 -13.21 2.11
CA LYS A 8 -16.74 -14.14 0.98
C LYS A 8 -15.72 -13.68 -0.05
N SER A 9 -15.54 -12.37 -0.19
CA SER A 9 -14.62 -11.82 -1.17
C SER A 9 -14.07 -10.46 -0.72
N ILE A 10 -12.80 -10.24 -1.03
CA ILE A 10 -12.12 -8.96 -0.94
C ILE A 10 -11.41 -8.75 -2.27
N THR A 11 -11.86 -7.77 -3.06
CA THR A 11 -11.32 -7.50 -4.39
C THR A 11 -10.87 -6.04 -4.49
N PRO A 12 -9.60 -5.73 -4.79
CA PRO A 12 -9.20 -4.39 -5.19
C PRO A 12 -9.98 -3.96 -6.44
N VAL A 13 -10.65 -2.81 -6.39
CA VAL A 13 -11.46 -2.31 -7.52
C VAL A 13 -10.80 -1.18 -8.28
N SER A 14 -9.87 -0.45 -7.65
CA SER A 14 -9.15 0.65 -8.29
C SER A 14 -7.72 0.77 -7.75
N ARG A 15 -6.82 1.27 -8.60
CA ARG A 15 -5.41 1.48 -8.29
C ARG A 15 -4.90 2.77 -8.93
N THR A 16 -3.88 3.38 -8.34
CA THR A 16 -3.09 4.42 -9.01
C THR A 16 -2.21 3.81 -10.09
N THR A 17 -1.62 4.63 -10.96
CA THR A 17 -0.60 4.21 -11.93
C THR A 17 0.58 3.51 -11.26
N ALA A 18 0.96 3.96 -10.05
CA ALA A 18 2.00 3.31 -9.27
C ALA A 18 1.56 1.92 -8.73
N GLY A 19 0.27 1.59 -8.70
CA GLY A 19 -0.26 0.31 -8.25
C GLY A 19 -0.82 0.31 -6.82
N THR A 20 -0.88 1.47 -6.18
CA THR A 20 -1.50 1.66 -4.84
C THR A 20 -2.99 1.45 -4.95
N VAL A 21 -3.54 0.48 -4.20
CA VAL A 21 -4.98 0.22 -4.12
C VAL A 21 -5.66 1.43 -3.49
N GLN A 22 -6.61 2.01 -4.22
CA GLN A 22 -7.41 3.15 -3.75
C GLN A 22 -8.71 2.68 -3.10
N SER A 23 -9.29 1.60 -3.60
CA SER A 23 -10.47 1.01 -2.96
C SER A 23 -10.56 -0.51 -3.12
N VAL A 24 -11.20 -1.15 -2.14
CA VAL A 24 -11.50 -2.58 -2.12
C VAL A 24 -13.00 -2.79 -1.98
N ARG A 25 -13.54 -3.74 -2.74
CA ARG A 25 -14.89 -4.26 -2.57
C ARG A 25 -14.84 -5.46 -1.64
N VAL A 26 -15.59 -5.40 -0.55
CA VAL A 26 -15.78 -6.48 0.42
C VAL A 26 -17.20 -6.99 0.30
N VAL A 27 -17.36 -8.30 0.13
CA VAL A 27 -18.67 -8.95 -0.03
C VAL A 27 -18.87 -9.93 1.12
N THR A 28 -20.01 -9.85 1.79
CA THR A 28 -20.51 -10.85 2.76
C THR A 28 -21.82 -11.45 2.24
N ASP A 29 -22.44 -12.34 3.02
CA ASP A 29 -23.79 -12.83 2.73
C ASP A 29 -24.88 -11.74 2.87
N GLU A 30 -24.59 -10.67 3.64
CA GLU A 30 -25.57 -9.64 4.02
C GLU A 30 -25.37 -8.32 3.27
N GLU A 31 -24.13 -7.95 2.95
CA GLU A 31 -23.81 -6.65 2.37
C GLU A 31 -22.62 -6.69 1.39
N VAL A 32 -22.59 -5.67 0.54
CA VAL A 32 -21.44 -5.31 -0.29
C VAL A 32 -20.98 -3.93 0.12
N ARG A 33 -19.70 -3.80 0.48
CA ARG A 33 -19.11 -2.54 0.92
C ARG A 33 -17.90 -2.18 0.08
N ILE A 34 -17.83 -0.93 -0.37
CA ILE A 34 -16.61 -0.34 -0.93
C ILE A 34 -15.87 0.38 0.20
N VAL A 35 -14.60 0.03 0.40
CA VAL A 35 -13.73 0.65 1.40
C VAL A 35 -12.63 1.40 0.68
N GLU A 36 -12.57 2.71 0.88
CA GLU A 36 -11.68 3.64 0.17
C GLU A 36 -10.64 4.29 1.08
N SER A 37 -10.71 4.05 2.40
CA SER A 37 -9.80 4.63 3.38
C SER A 37 -9.33 3.61 4.42
N ALA A 38 -8.17 3.90 5.01
CA ALA A 38 -7.57 3.11 6.09
C ALA A 38 -7.38 1.61 5.79
N MET A 39 -7.19 1.22 4.52
CA MET A 39 -7.05 -0.19 4.08
C MET A 39 -5.99 -0.95 4.88
N ARG A 40 -4.84 -0.32 5.14
CA ARG A 40 -3.75 -0.92 5.93
C ARG A 40 -4.24 -1.35 7.31
N THR A 41 -4.94 -0.48 8.02
CA THR A 41 -5.49 -0.77 9.35
C THR A 41 -6.71 -1.69 9.29
N ASN A 42 -7.55 -1.53 8.28
CA ASN A 42 -8.79 -2.29 8.14
C ASN A 42 -8.55 -3.76 7.77
N LEU A 43 -7.52 -4.03 6.97
CA LEU A 43 -7.16 -5.36 6.45
C LEU A 43 -6.05 -6.05 7.28
N GLY A 44 -5.94 -5.73 8.57
CA GLY A 44 -5.07 -6.48 9.49
C GLY A 44 -3.65 -5.93 9.66
N GLY A 45 -3.41 -4.65 9.34
CA GLY A 45 -2.13 -3.98 9.60
C GLY A 45 -1.12 -4.11 8.46
N LEU A 46 -1.56 -3.97 7.20
CA LEU A 46 -0.68 -4.11 6.04
C LEU A 46 0.45 -3.07 6.02
N LYS A 47 1.65 -3.49 5.60
CA LYS A 47 2.83 -2.62 5.49
C LYS A 47 2.66 -1.48 4.48
N SER A 48 1.88 -1.71 3.42
CA SER A 48 1.56 -0.72 2.39
C SER A 48 0.15 -0.93 1.85
N SER A 49 -0.35 0.05 1.08
CA SER A 49 -1.59 -0.08 0.30
C SER A 49 -1.35 -0.66 -1.10
N ARG A 50 -0.16 -1.21 -1.37
CA ARG A 50 0.16 -1.91 -2.63
C ARG A 50 0.12 -3.40 -2.36
N PHE A 51 -1.03 -4.01 -2.62
CA PHE A 51 -1.19 -5.44 -2.39
C PHE A 51 -2.08 -6.12 -3.44
N TRP A 52 -1.97 -7.44 -3.50
CA TRP A 52 -2.86 -8.36 -4.19
C TRP A 52 -3.52 -9.25 -3.14
N VAL A 53 -4.76 -9.65 -3.39
CA VAL A 53 -5.51 -10.52 -2.48
C VAL A 53 -5.67 -11.88 -3.15
N HIS A 54 -5.29 -12.94 -2.43
CA HIS A 54 -5.46 -14.32 -2.87
C HIS A 54 -6.33 -15.07 -1.85
N PRO A 55 -7.56 -15.48 -2.22
CA PRO A 55 -8.39 -16.29 -1.34
C PRO A 55 -7.83 -17.72 -1.22
N ILE A 56 -7.79 -18.24 0.00
CA ILE A 56 -7.36 -19.61 0.29
C ILE A 56 -8.61 -20.45 0.59
N TYR A 57 -8.72 -21.58 -0.10
CA TYR A 57 -9.81 -22.52 0.07
C TYR A 57 -9.29 -23.87 0.57
N GLU A 58 -9.96 -24.42 1.58
CA GLU A 58 -9.72 -25.78 2.07
C GLU A 58 -11.02 -26.57 1.96
N ARG A 59 -10.98 -27.74 1.31
CA ARG A 59 -12.17 -28.59 1.08
C ARG A 59 -13.35 -27.81 0.48
N GLY A 60 -13.06 -26.88 -0.44
CA GLY A 60 -14.05 -26.03 -1.10
C GLY A 60 -14.61 -24.87 -0.26
N LYS A 61 -14.13 -24.67 0.98
CA LYS A 61 -14.54 -23.56 1.85
C LYS A 61 -13.44 -22.51 1.95
N LEU A 62 -13.81 -21.24 1.83
CA LEU A 62 -12.90 -20.12 2.04
C LEU A 62 -12.46 -20.11 3.52
N THR A 63 -11.15 -20.18 3.76
CA THR A 63 -10.57 -20.20 5.12
C THR A 63 -9.75 -18.97 5.45
N ALA A 64 -9.10 -18.36 4.46
CA ALA A 64 -8.26 -17.19 4.67
C ALA A 64 -8.14 -16.32 3.42
N PHE A 65 -7.61 -15.11 3.61
CA PHE A 65 -7.12 -14.24 2.54
C PHE A 65 -5.63 -13.99 2.75
N LEU A 66 -4.84 -14.30 1.74
CA LEU A 66 -3.42 -13.99 1.70
C LEU A 66 -3.19 -12.68 0.96
N PHE A 67 -2.49 -11.75 1.61
CA PHE A 67 -2.15 -10.45 1.05
C PHE A 67 -0.69 -10.43 0.60
N TYR A 68 -0.48 -10.38 -0.71
CA TYR A 68 0.85 -10.19 -1.29
C TYR A 68 1.12 -8.70 -1.43
N GLY A 69 1.94 -8.14 -0.53
CA GLY A 69 2.27 -6.73 -0.47
C GLY A 69 3.54 -6.36 -1.24
N SER A 70 3.69 -5.07 -1.56
CA SER A 70 4.91 -4.49 -2.14
C SER A 70 5.27 -3.18 -1.41
N GLY A 71 6.52 -3.09 -0.98
CA GLY A 71 7.07 -1.93 -0.26
C GLY A 71 6.53 -1.75 1.16
N TRP A 72 6.99 -0.69 1.83
CA TRP A 72 6.56 -0.31 3.17
C TRP A 72 6.33 1.19 3.23
N GLY A 73 5.13 1.60 3.66
CA GLY A 73 4.79 3.01 3.85
C GLY A 73 3.69 3.47 2.91
N HIS A 74 3.53 4.79 2.80
CA HIS A 74 2.52 5.41 1.94
C HIS A 74 2.99 5.60 0.49
N GLY A 75 4.29 5.49 0.23
CA GLY A 75 4.85 5.52 -1.13
C GLY A 75 4.77 6.89 -1.82
N VAL A 76 4.95 7.97 -1.06
CA VAL A 76 4.97 9.36 -1.56
C VAL A 76 6.25 10.03 -1.10
N GLY A 77 6.89 10.81 -1.98
CA GLY A 77 8.12 11.51 -1.69
C GLY A 77 9.33 10.58 -1.71
N MET A 78 10.09 10.59 -0.62
CA MET A 78 11.41 9.96 -0.56
C MET A 78 11.37 8.53 -0.03
N ASP A 79 11.86 7.58 -0.84
CA ASP A 79 12.06 6.19 -0.41
C ASP A 79 13.40 6.03 0.31
N GLN A 80 13.34 5.73 1.60
CA GLN A 80 14.51 5.60 2.47
C GLN A 80 15.49 4.50 2.02
N ILE A 81 14.99 3.42 1.40
CA ILE A 81 15.85 2.35 0.89
C ILE A 81 16.65 2.87 -0.31
N SER A 82 15.97 3.54 -1.22
CA SER A 82 16.61 4.16 -2.38
C SER A 82 17.60 5.27 -1.98
N VAL A 83 17.30 6.08 -0.95
CA VAL A 83 18.25 7.03 -0.36
C VAL A 83 19.53 6.34 0.11
N ALA A 84 19.41 5.21 0.82
CA ALA A 84 20.58 4.48 1.30
C ALA A 84 21.43 3.93 0.14
N SER A 85 20.79 3.45 -0.94
CA SER A 85 21.49 3.04 -2.17
C SER A 85 22.23 4.21 -2.82
N MET A 86 21.55 5.33 -3.05
CA MET A 86 22.17 6.53 -3.64
C MET A 86 23.32 7.05 -2.78
N ALA A 87 23.17 7.07 -1.46
CA ALA A 87 24.26 7.45 -0.56
C ALA A 87 25.46 6.50 -0.67
N SER A 88 25.24 5.18 -0.81
CA SER A 88 26.31 4.20 -1.02
C SER A 88 27.03 4.36 -2.36
N GLU A 89 26.36 4.97 -3.35
CA GLU A 89 26.90 5.33 -4.66
C GLU A 89 27.53 6.74 -4.67
N ASN A 90 27.69 7.37 -3.50
CA ASN A 90 28.30 8.70 -3.29
C ASN A 90 27.49 9.90 -3.83
N TYR A 91 26.18 9.75 -4.05
CA TYR A 91 25.32 10.91 -4.33
C TYR A 91 25.25 11.84 -3.11
N LEU A 92 25.35 13.14 -3.34
CA LEU A 92 25.20 14.16 -2.31
C LEU A 92 23.72 14.31 -1.90
N TYR A 93 23.49 14.75 -0.66
CA TYR A 93 22.13 14.95 -0.14
C TYR A 93 21.27 15.84 -1.06
N ALA A 94 21.87 16.85 -1.69
CA ALA A 94 21.17 17.77 -2.59
C ALA A 94 20.72 17.10 -3.89
N GLU A 95 21.47 16.09 -4.37
CA GLU A 95 21.11 15.30 -5.55
C GLU A 95 20.00 14.32 -5.23
N ILE A 96 20.10 13.66 -4.07
CA ILE A 96 19.07 12.76 -3.54
C ILE A 96 17.74 13.49 -3.36
N LEU A 97 17.74 14.67 -2.72
CA LEU A 97 16.51 15.44 -2.51
C LEU A 97 15.87 15.87 -3.84
N ARG A 98 16.66 16.33 -4.82
CA ARG A 98 16.14 16.71 -6.14
C ARG A 98 15.61 15.53 -6.95
N HIS A 99 16.12 14.32 -6.72
CA HIS A 99 15.59 13.11 -7.33
C HIS A 99 14.16 12.80 -6.83
N PHE A 100 13.91 12.89 -5.52
CA PHE A 100 12.60 12.56 -4.94
C PHE A 100 11.59 13.70 -4.95
N TYR A 101 12.06 14.94 -4.96
CA TYR A 101 11.22 16.14 -4.92
C TYR A 101 11.51 17.01 -6.13
N SER A 102 10.69 16.88 -7.18
CA SER A 102 10.86 17.64 -8.40
C SER A 102 10.59 19.14 -8.18
N GLY A 103 11.46 19.99 -8.71
CA GLY A 103 11.27 21.45 -8.68
C GLY A 103 11.59 22.13 -7.35
N VAL A 104 12.29 21.47 -6.42
CA VAL A 104 12.66 22.07 -5.13
C VAL A 104 13.99 22.82 -5.19
N SER A 105 14.09 23.91 -4.41
CA SER A 105 15.33 24.57 -4.03
C SER A 105 15.75 24.15 -2.61
N ILE A 106 17.04 24.26 -2.30
CA ILE A 106 17.58 24.05 -0.96
C ILE A 106 18.10 25.39 -0.48
N GLU A 107 17.57 25.85 0.66
CA GLU A 107 17.89 27.16 1.23
C GLU A 107 18.41 27.01 2.66
N ARG A 108 19.41 27.82 3.01
CA ARG A 108 19.95 27.91 4.37
C ARG A 108 19.22 29.04 5.09
N LEU A 109 18.37 28.68 6.05
CA LEU A 109 17.54 29.66 6.78
C LEU A 109 18.32 30.43 7.87
N TYR A 110 19.44 29.88 8.35
CA TYR A 110 20.29 30.44 9.40
C TYR A 110 21.74 29.98 9.22
#